data_AF-A0A7S0HN52-F1
#
_entry.id   AF-A0A7S0HN52-F1
#
_cell.length_a   1.000
_cell.length_b   1.000
_cell.length_c   1.000
_cell.angle_alpha   90.00
_cell.angle_beta   90.00
_cell.angle_gamma   90.00
#
_symmetry.space_group_name_H-M   'P 1'
#
loop_
_entity.id
_entity.type
_entity.pdbx_description
1 polymer ?
#
loop_
_entity_poly.entity_id
_entity_poly.type
_entity_poly.pdbx_seq_one_letter_code
_entity_poly.pdbx_strand_id
1 'polypeptide(L)'
;EIPRCDVHTAKRVAGKIVPAIATTTAAVVGLVGMELLKLAQGMREIESFRNGFINLALPLFALSEPNPAELFPLPGGGEFTEWSTLPVAAAEAPTLRELVTLLEAQLKAEISFLTYGGRTLYSSLSPPAQQAAYLQMPVREAAAAAA
;
A
#
# COMPACT_ATOMS: atom_id res chain seq x y z
N GLU A 1 -19.97 28.31 34.09
CA GLU A 1 -21.07 27.66 33.34
C GLU A 1 -20.67 27.47 31.89
N ILE A 2 -21.08 26.38 31.26
CA ILE A 2 -20.85 26.16 29.82
C ILE A 2 -22.00 26.82 29.04
N PRO A 3 -21.73 27.68 28.04
CA PRO A 3 -22.78 28.33 27.28
C PRO A 3 -23.60 27.31 26.47
N ARG A 4 -24.92 27.53 26.37
CA ARG A 4 -25.82 26.69 25.59
C ARG A 4 -25.48 26.77 24.11
N CYS A 5 -25.47 25.61 23.45
CA CYS A 5 -25.18 25.44 22.02
C CYS A 5 -26.47 25.43 21.19
N ASP A 6 -26.43 25.98 19.97
CA ASP A 6 -27.54 25.92 19.03
C ASP A 6 -27.67 24.53 18.37
N VAL A 7 -28.84 24.25 17.79
CA VAL A 7 -29.15 22.93 17.19
C VAL A 7 -28.26 22.63 15.98
N HIS A 8 -27.87 23.63 15.18
CA HIS A 8 -27.05 23.41 13.99
C HIS A 8 -25.61 23.07 14.36
N THR A 9 -25.05 23.77 15.35
CA THR A 9 -23.72 23.49 15.90
C THR A 9 -23.70 22.13 16.60
N ALA A 10 -24.74 21.80 17.39
CA ALA A 10 -24.88 20.49 18.00
C ALA A 10 -24.94 19.36 16.94
N LYS A 11 -25.73 19.55 15.88
CA LYS A 11 -25.85 18.60 14.77
C LYS A 11 -24.53 18.43 14.01
N ARG A 12 -23.80 19.52 13.76
CA ARG A 12 -22.48 19.48 13.10
C ARG A 12 -21.49 18.63 13.90
N VAL A 13 -21.40 18.86 15.21
CA VAL A 13 -20.45 18.19 16.10
C VAL A 13 -20.85 16.72 16.33
N ALA A 14 -22.09 16.46 16.74
CA ALA A 14 -22.57 15.11 17.02
C ALA A 14 -22.63 14.23 15.77
N GLY A 15 -23.01 14.83 14.63
CA GLY A 15 -23.09 14.15 13.33
C GLY A 15 -21.76 14.05 12.60
N LYS A 16 -20.66 14.59 13.13
CA LYS A 16 -19.33 14.63 12.49
C LYS A 16 -19.40 15.11 11.02
N ILE A 17 -20.19 16.17 10.79
CA ILE A 17 -20.45 16.67 9.43
C ILE A 17 -19.19 17.35 8.88
N VAL A 18 -18.73 16.89 7.71
CA VAL A 18 -17.64 17.52 6.95
C VAL A 18 -18.24 18.63 6.07
N PRO A 19 -17.84 19.91 6.25
CA PRO A 19 -18.32 21.00 5.41
C PRO A 19 -17.86 20.82 3.96
N ALA A 20 -18.76 21.04 3.01
CA ALA A 20 -18.47 20.94 1.59
C ALA A 20 -19.25 22.00 0.80
N ILE A 21 -18.64 22.47 -0.30
CA ILE A 21 -19.24 23.39 -1.26
C ILE A 21 -18.72 23.06 -2.65
N ALA A 22 -19.57 23.25 -3.67
CA ALA A 22 -19.27 22.85 -5.05
C ALA A 22 -18.01 23.51 -5.63
N THR A 23 -17.64 24.72 -5.18
CA THR A 23 -16.47 25.44 -5.69
C THR A 23 -15.17 24.70 -5.40
N THR A 24 -14.96 24.23 -4.17
CA THR A 24 -13.76 23.46 -3.81
C THR A 24 -13.76 22.11 -4.53
N THR A 25 -14.92 21.46 -4.67
CA THR A 25 -15.04 20.21 -5.44
C THR A 25 -14.66 20.40 -6.90
N ALA A 26 -15.18 21.44 -7.56
CA ALA A 26 -14.85 21.74 -8.96
C ALA A 26 -13.36 22.04 -9.14
N ALA A 27 -12.76 22.80 -8.22
CA ALA A 27 -11.32 23.09 -8.24
C ALA A 27 -10.47 21.81 -8.13
N VAL A 28 -10.76 20.94 -7.15
CA VAL A 28 -10.03 19.67 -6.98
C VAL A 28 -10.19 18.77 -8.22
N VAL A 29 -11.39 18.62 -8.75
CA VAL A 29 -11.64 17.80 -9.96
C VAL A 29 -10.89 18.35 -11.16
N GLY A 30 -10.83 19.67 -11.33
CA GLY A 30 -10.04 20.31 -12.39
C GLY A 30 -8.54 19.98 -12.29
N LEU A 31 -7.97 20.05 -11.09
CA LEU A 31 -6.57 19.67 -10.84
C LEU A 31 -6.31 18.19 -11.14
N VAL A 32 -7.20 17.29 -10.67
CA VAL A 32 -7.10 15.85 -10.95
C VAL A 32 -7.20 15.57 -12.45
N GLY A 33 -8.09 16.27 -13.16
CA GLY A 33 -8.24 16.14 -14.61
C GLY A 33 -6.95 16.51 -15.37
N MET A 34 -6.21 17.51 -14.90
CA MET A 34 -4.91 17.85 -15.48
C MET A 34 -3.86 16.75 -15.27
N GLU A 35 -3.76 16.17 -14.08
CA GLU A 35 -2.83 15.05 -13.83
C GLU A 35 -3.23 13.79 -14.62
N LEU A 36 -4.52 13.55 -14.82
CA LEU A 36 -5.01 12.45 -15.66
C LEU A 36 -4.57 12.60 -17.12
N LEU A 37 -4.58 13.82 -17.67
CA LEU A 37 -4.09 14.06 -19.02
C LEU A 37 -2.59 13.76 -19.16
N LYS A 38 -1.78 14.08 -18.14
CA LYS A 38 -0.35 13.74 -18.12
C LYS A 38 -0.13 12.22 -18.17
N LEU A 39 -0.90 11.47 -17.39
CA LEU A 39 -0.88 10.00 -17.43
C LEU A 39 -1.30 9.47 -18.81
N ALA A 40 -2.36 10.02 -19.39
CA ALA A 40 -2.86 9.60 -20.71
C ALA A 40 -1.85 9.89 -21.85
N GLN A 41 -1.03 10.92 -21.70
CA GLN A 41 0.07 11.23 -22.63
C GLN A 41 1.31 10.34 -22.43
N GLY A 42 1.31 9.46 -21.42
CA GLY A 42 2.40 8.54 -21.15
C GLY A 42 3.59 9.17 -20.43
N MET A 43 3.41 10.30 -19.74
CA MET A 43 4.44 10.88 -18.88
C MET A 43 4.81 9.90 -17.76
N ARG A 44 6.11 9.72 -17.51
CA ARG A 44 6.64 8.80 -16.49
C ARG A 44 7.56 9.47 -15.47
N GLU A 45 8.10 10.63 -15.81
CA GLU A 45 9.00 11.38 -14.93
C GLU A 45 8.22 12.00 -13.77
N ILE A 46 8.69 11.76 -12.54
CA ILE A 46 8.05 12.25 -11.31
C ILE A 46 7.92 13.78 -11.29
N GLU A 47 8.92 14.47 -11.85
CA GLU A 47 8.98 15.93 -11.99
C GLU A 47 7.87 16.50 -12.88
N SER A 48 7.16 15.66 -13.65
CA SER A 48 6.01 16.10 -14.45
C SER A 48 4.71 16.19 -13.62
N PHE A 49 4.66 15.50 -12.49
CA PHE A 49 3.46 15.38 -11.66
C PHE A 49 3.45 16.39 -10.52
N ARG A 50 2.26 16.77 -10.06
CA ARG A 50 2.11 17.70 -8.93
C ARG A 50 1.02 17.23 -7.96
N ASN A 51 1.34 17.25 -6.68
CA ASN A 51 0.37 17.23 -5.59
C ASN A 51 -0.16 18.65 -5.41
N GLY A 52 -1.49 18.80 -5.36
CA GLY A 52 -2.13 20.11 -5.19
C GLY A 52 -2.78 20.29 -3.83
N PHE A 53 -2.42 21.37 -3.14
CA PHE A 53 -3.02 21.81 -1.88
C PHE A 53 -3.71 23.15 -2.10
N ILE A 54 -5.01 23.22 -1.81
CA ILE A 54 -5.82 24.42 -2.07
C ILE A 54 -6.55 24.90 -0.82
N ASN A 55 -6.59 26.21 -0.62
CA ASN A 55 -7.46 26.87 0.33
C ASN A 55 -8.07 28.12 -0.32
N LEU A 56 -9.30 27.97 -0.80
CA LEU A 56 -10.01 29.03 -1.54
C LEU A 56 -10.49 30.19 -0.65
N ALA A 57 -10.45 30.06 0.68
CA ALA A 57 -10.73 31.17 1.59
C ALA A 57 -9.56 32.17 1.66
N LEU A 58 -8.32 31.69 1.48
CA LEU A 58 -7.09 32.49 1.44
C LEU A 58 -6.52 32.66 0.01
N PRO A 59 -7.35 32.45 -1.02
CA PRO A 59 -6.92 32.11 -2.39
C PRO A 59 -5.55 31.40 -2.55
N LEU A 60 -5.25 30.42 -1.70
CA LEU A 60 -3.95 29.75 -1.68
C LEU A 60 -3.95 28.51 -2.57
N PHE A 61 -2.94 28.41 -3.44
CA PHE A 61 -2.61 27.22 -4.22
C PHE A 61 -1.14 26.89 -3.99
N ALA A 62 -0.86 25.71 -3.45
CA ALA A 62 0.49 25.20 -3.29
C ALA A 62 0.60 23.88 -4.03
N LEU A 63 1.61 23.79 -4.91
CA LEU A 63 1.90 22.59 -5.67
C LEU A 63 3.25 22.05 -5.22
N SER A 64 3.34 20.75 -4.98
CA SER A 64 4.61 20.08 -4.68
C SER A 64 4.81 18.91 -5.62
N GLU A 65 6.05 18.49 -5.79
CA GLU A 65 6.34 17.22 -6.45
C GLU A 65 5.91 16.05 -5.55
N PRO A 66 5.51 14.91 -6.13
CA PRO A 66 5.32 13.68 -5.39
C PRO A 66 6.64 13.18 -4.80
N ASN A 67 6.56 12.46 -3.68
CA ASN A 67 7.73 11.80 -3.13
C ASN A 67 8.07 10.57 -3.98
N PRO A 68 9.36 10.31 -4.25
CA PRO A 68 9.77 9.07 -4.87
C PRO A 68 9.47 7.89 -3.93
N ALA A 69 9.27 6.70 -4.50
CA ALA A 69 9.11 5.49 -3.73
C ALA A 69 10.36 5.22 -2.89
N GLU A 70 10.18 4.78 -1.65
CA GLU A 70 11.29 4.42 -0.78
C GLU A 70 12.03 3.20 -1.34
N LEU A 71 13.37 3.30 -1.42
CA LEU A 71 14.24 2.26 -1.93
C LEU A 71 14.82 1.45 -0.78
N PHE A 72 14.52 0.16 -0.76
CA PHE A 72 15.04 -0.81 0.18
C PHE A 72 16.13 -1.65 -0.50
N PRO A 73 17.41 -1.47 -0.14
CA PRO A 73 18.48 -2.27 -0.71
C PRO A 73 18.40 -3.71 -0.22
N LEU A 74 18.45 -4.67 -1.15
CA LEU A 74 18.46 -6.09 -0.82
C LEU A 74 19.89 -6.62 -0.62
N PRO A 75 20.13 -7.55 0.34
CA PRO A 75 21.43 -8.17 0.53
C PRO A 75 21.99 -8.85 -0.72
N GLY A 76 21.12 -9.40 -1.56
CA GLY A 76 21.49 -10.09 -2.79
C GLY A 76 21.91 -9.22 -3.96
N GLY A 77 21.82 -7.89 -3.81
CA GLY A 77 21.93 -6.92 -4.88
C GLY A 77 20.55 -6.62 -5.48
N GLY A 78 20.32 -5.35 -5.81
CA GLY A 78 19.03 -4.84 -6.27
C GLY A 78 18.34 -3.96 -5.23
N GLU A 79 17.33 -3.24 -5.71
CA GLU A 79 16.52 -2.32 -4.91
C GLU A 79 15.07 -2.79 -4.97
N PHE A 80 14.41 -2.76 -3.82
CA PHE A 80 12.99 -3.07 -3.69
C PHE A 80 12.22 -1.81 -3.30
N THR A 81 11.02 -1.68 -3.83
CA THR A 81 10.07 -0.61 -3.46
C THR A 81 8.73 -1.23 -3.07
N GLU A 82 7.83 -0.42 -2.53
CA GLU A 82 6.42 -0.80 -2.29
C GLU A 82 5.68 -1.30 -3.54
N TRP A 83 6.17 -0.96 -4.74
CA TRP A 83 5.61 -1.38 -6.03
C TRP A 83 6.28 -2.62 -6.62
N SER A 84 7.38 -3.07 -6.02
CA SER A 84 8.15 -4.21 -6.49
C SER A 84 7.44 -5.50 -6.13
N THR A 85 7.32 -6.42 -7.10
CA THR A 85 6.70 -7.73 -6.91
C THR A 85 7.65 -8.82 -7.40
N LEU A 86 7.62 -9.98 -6.74
CA LEU A 86 8.35 -11.17 -7.17
C LEU A 86 7.37 -12.15 -7.81
N PRO A 87 7.29 -12.19 -9.14
CA PRO A 87 6.49 -13.21 -9.80
C PRO A 87 7.15 -14.57 -9.61
N VAL A 88 6.44 -15.50 -8.98
CA VAL A 88 6.87 -16.90 -8.84
C VAL A 88 5.85 -17.79 -9.55
N ALA A 89 6.28 -18.56 -10.54
CA ALA A 89 5.39 -19.50 -11.22
C ALA A 89 5.07 -20.68 -10.30
N ALA A 90 3.81 -21.14 -10.32
CA ALA A 90 3.39 -22.28 -9.51
C ALA A 90 4.14 -23.59 -9.84
N ALA A 91 4.71 -23.69 -11.04
CA ALA A 91 5.54 -24.82 -11.45
C ALA A 91 6.95 -24.80 -10.82
N GLU A 92 7.44 -23.63 -10.43
CA GLU A 92 8.78 -23.45 -9.84
C GLU A 92 8.78 -23.67 -8.33
N ALA A 93 7.63 -23.49 -7.69
CA ALA A 93 7.44 -23.67 -6.25
C ALA A 93 6.13 -24.42 -5.96
N PRO A 94 6.07 -25.73 -6.24
CA PRO A 94 4.88 -26.53 -5.94
C PRO A 94 4.60 -26.59 -4.44
N THR A 95 5.63 -26.66 -3.59
CA THR A 95 5.50 -26.71 -2.12
C THR A 95 5.95 -25.42 -1.44
N LEU A 96 5.43 -25.16 -0.23
CA LEU A 96 5.83 -23.98 0.55
C LEU A 96 7.32 -23.99 0.90
N ARG A 97 7.92 -25.17 1.13
CA ARG A 97 9.36 -25.32 1.33
C ARG A 97 10.14 -24.87 0.11
N GLU A 98 9.75 -25.33 -1.08
CA GLU A 98 10.42 -24.96 -2.33
C GLU A 98 10.28 -23.46 -2.61
N LEU A 99 9.12 -22.87 -2.27
CA LEU A 99 8.93 -21.42 -2.34
C LEU A 99 9.91 -20.67 -1.46
N VAL A 100 10.06 -21.08 -0.19
CA VAL A 100 11.01 -20.45 0.74
C VAL A 100 12.43 -20.60 0.22
N THR A 101 12.85 -21.79 -0.20
CA THR A 101 14.20 -22.00 -0.74
C THR A 101 14.47 -21.19 -2.01
N LEU A 102 13.49 -21.07 -2.92
CA LEU A 102 13.59 -20.28 -4.14
C LEU A 102 13.76 -18.79 -3.83
N LEU A 103 12.94 -18.27 -2.92
CA LEU A 103 12.99 -16.86 -2.50
C LEU A 103 14.30 -16.54 -1.77
N GLU A 104 14.77 -17.43 -0.89
CA GLU A 104 16.05 -17.26 -0.20
C GLU A 104 17.23 -17.25 -1.19
N ALA A 105 17.19 -18.12 -2.22
CA ALA A 105 18.21 -18.15 -3.26
C ALA A 105 18.19 -16.88 -4.14
N GLN A 106 17.01 -16.38 -4.50
CA GLN A 106 16.87 -15.17 -5.33
C GLN A 106 17.24 -13.89 -4.56
N LEU A 107 16.75 -13.75 -3.33
CA LEU A 107 16.95 -12.55 -2.51
C LEU A 107 18.30 -12.56 -1.77
N LYS A 108 18.97 -13.73 -1.73
CA LYS A 108 20.15 -14.00 -0.90
C LYS A 108 19.96 -13.52 0.55
N ALA A 109 18.76 -13.72 1.05
CA ALA A 109 18.31 -13.29 2.37
C ALA A 109 17.50 -14.42 3.00
N GLU A 110 17.62 -14.59 4.31
CA GLU A 110 16.82 -15.56 5.06
C GLU A 110 15.39 -15.03 5.23
N ILE A 111 14.39 -15.86 4.92
CA ILE A 111 13.00 -15.46 5.12
C ILE A 111 12.64 -15.62 6.60
N SER A 112 12.35 -14.50 7.26
CA SER A 112 11.89 -14.54 8.66
C SER A 112 10.42 -14.95 8.77
N PHE A 113 9.54 -14.37 7.93
CA PHE A 113 8.11 -14.61 7.97
C PHE A 113 7.50 -14.62 6.57
N LEU A 114 6.56 -15.54 6.34
CA LEU A 114 5.69 -15.59 5.18
C LEU A 114 4.25 -15.61 5.65
N THR A 115 3.45 -14.67 5.17
CA THR A 115 2.05 -14.52 5.57
C THR A 115 1.15 -14.54 4.34
N TYR A 116 -0.07 -15.02 4.55
CA TYR A 116 -1.14 -14.95 3.56
C TYR A 116 -2.41 -14.47 4.27
N GLY A 117 -2.92 -13.31 3.85
CA GLY A 117 -4.00 -12.62 4.56
C GLY A 117 -3.58 -12.28 6.00
N GLY A 118 -4.38 -12.71 6.97
CA GLY A 118 -4.12 -12.49 8.41
C GLY A 118 -3.37 -13.62 9.12
N ARG A 119 -2.93 -14.67 8.42
CA ARG A 119 -2.26 -15.83 9.02
C ARG A 119 -0.81 -15.98 8.55
N THR A 120 0.04 -16.48 9.44
CA THR A 120 1.44 -16.79 9.18
C THR A 120 1.58 -18.22 8.66
N LEU A 121 2.05 -18.38 7.44
CA LEU A 121 2.30 -19.67 6.79
C LEU A 121 3.66 -20.25 7.18
N TYR A 122 4.68 -19.38 7.29
CA TYR A 122 6.02 -19.76 7.70
C TYR A 122 6.62 -18.66 8.58
N SER A 123 7.39 -19.08 9.57
CA SER A 123 8.08 -18.22 10.53
C SER A 123 9.33 -18.96 11.00
N SER A 124 10.51 -18.36 10.85
CA SER A 124 11.77 -18.95 11.31
C SER A 124 11.84 -19.09 12.84
N LEU A 125 11.00 -18.35 13.57
CA LEU A 125 10.90 -18.38 15.03
C LEU A 125 9.89 -19.42 15.56
N SER A 126 9.07 -20.01 14.70
CA SER A 126 8.05 -20.96 15.13
C SER A 126 8.63 -22.35 15.44
N PRO A 127 8.03 -23.14 16.35
CA PRO A 127 8.51 -24.49 16.64
C PRO A 127 8.52 -25.38 15.37
N PRO A 128 9.53 -26.27 15.20
CA PRO A 128 9.66 -27.10 14.00
C PRO A 128 8.42 -27.94 13.66
N ALA A 129 7.67 -28.37 14.68
CA ALA A 129 6.43 -29.13 14.51
C ALA A 129 5.30 -28.33 13.82
N GLN A 130 5.19 -27.03 14.13
CA GLN A 130 4.21 -26.14 13.50
C GLN A 130 4.64 -25.73 12.09
N GLN A 131 5.95 -25.56 11.87
CA GLN A 131 6.51 -25.30 10.54
C GLN A 131 6.29 -26.49 9.59
N ALA A 132 6.50 -27.72 10.08
CA ALA A 132 6.37 -28.93 9.28
C ALA A 132 4.96 -29.14 8.69
N ALA A 133 3.92 -28.65 9.37
CA ALA A 133 2.53 -28.77 8.93
C ALA A 133 2.28 -28.08 7.58
N TYR A 134 2.79 -26.85 7.38
CA TYR A 134 2.57 -26.09 6.15
C TYR A 134 3.69 -26.26 5.12
N LEU A 135 4.92 -26.55 5.55
CA LEU A 135 6.09 -26.63 4.66
C LEU A 135 5.98 -27.72 3.58
N GLN A 136 5.26 -28.81 3.86
CA GLN A 136 5.05 -29.91 2.91
C GLN A 136 3.79 -29.74 2.05
N MET A 137 2.93 -28.78 2.39
CA MET A 137 1.71 -28.53 1.63
C MET A 137 2.01 -27.78 0.34
N PRO A 138 1.22 -28.02 -0.72
CA PRO A 138 1.21 -27.16 -1.88
C PRO A 138 0.90 -25.71 -1.49
N VAL A 139 1.54 -24.73 -2.14
CA VAL A 139 1.37 -23.30 -1.79
C VAL A 139 -0.11 -22.88 -1.81
N ARG A 140 -0.88 -23.37 -2.79
CA ARG A 140 -2.32 -23.10 -2.90
C ARG A 140 -3.14 -23.70 -1.75
N GLU A 141 -2.79 -24.90 -1.31
CA GLU A 141 -3.47 -25.58 -0.22
C GLU A 141 -3.11 -24.95 1.13
N ALA A 142 -1.84 -24.58 1.33
CA ALA A 142 -1.42 -23.81 2.50
C ALA A 142 -2.14 -22.45 2.58
N ALA A 143 -2.28 -21.75 1.45
CA ALA A 143 -3.05 -20.51 1.37
C ALA A 143 -4.54 -20.73 1.66
N ALA A 144 -5.14 -21.81 1.14
CA ALA A 144 -6.55 -22.15 1.38
C ALA A 144 -6.82 -22.59 2.83
N ALA A 145 -5.92 -23.36 3.44
CA ALA A 145 -5.99 -23.73 4.85
C ALA A 145 -5.80 -22.53 5.78
N ALA A 146 -5.18 -21.46 5.28
CA ALA A 146 -4.98 -20.21 5.99
C ALA A 146 -6.11 -19.18 5.80
N ALA A 147 -7.03 -19.39 4.86
CA ALA A 147 -8.28 -18.63 4.73
C ALA A 147 -9.28 -19.01 5.84
#